data_AF-A0A2M7Z350-F1
#
_entry.id   AF-A0A2M7Z350-F1
#
_cell.length_a   1.000
_cell.length_b   1.000
_cell.length_c   1.000
_cell.angle_alpha   90.00
_cell.angle_beta   90.00
_cell.angle_gamma   90.00
#
_symmetry.space_group_name_H-M   'P 1'
#
loop_
_entity.id
_entity.type
_entity.pdbx_description
1 polymer ?
#
loop_
_entity_poly.entity_id
_entity_poly.type
_entity_poly.pdbx_seq_one_letter_code
_entity_poly.pdbx_strand_id
1 'polypeptide(L)' 'IRIIIGHADNPEGAEKLRQRLKEIKAEVPFISLASPVVCSHTGPGTLLAGWMPI' A
#
# COMPACT_ATOMS: atom_id res chain seq x y z
N ILE A 1 -12.85 -6.54 3.80
CA ILE A 1 -12.46 -5.26 3.12
C ILE A 1 -11.38 -5.55 2.10
N ARG A 2 -11.40 -4.85 0.97
CA ARG A 2 -10.35 -4.93 -0.04
C ARG A 2 -9.43 -3.73 0.12
N ILE A 3 -8.11 -3.96 0.08
CA ILE A 3 -7.08 -2.94 0.25
C ILE A 3 -6.12 -2.98 -0.94
N ILE A 4 -5.82 -1.83 -1.51
CA ILE A 4 -4.75 -1.65 -2.49
C ILE A 4 -3.61 -0.90 -1.79
N ILE A 5 -2.38 -1.36 -1.99
CA ILE A 5 -1.20 -0.73 -1.42
C ILE A 5 -0.43 0.02 -2.51
N GLY A 6 -0.17 1.29 -2.24
CA GLY A 6 0.80 2.11 -2.98
C GLY A 6 2.06 2.33 -2.14
N HIS A 7 3.22 2.54 -2.77
CA HIS A 7 4.42 2.99 -2.08
C HIS A 7 5.17 4.07 -2.86
N ALA A 8 5.95 4.88 -2.15
CA ALA A 8 6.97 5.75 -2.73
C ALA A 8 8.34 5.18 -2.34
N ASP A 9 9.03 4.52 -3.28
CA ASP A 9 10.36 3.92 -3.07
C ASP A 9 10.50 2.98 -1.85
N ASN A 10 9.40 2.36 -1.40
CA ASN A 10 9.38 1.46 -0.24
C ASN A 10 8.66 0.12 -0.51
N PRO A 11 9.18 -0.71 -1.44
CA PRO A 11 8.56 -2.01 -1.75
C PRO A 11 8.61 -2.99 -0.57
N GLU A 12 9.68 -2.96 0.23
CA GLU A 12 9.83 -3.84 1.40
C GLU A 12 8.79 -3.51 2.49
N GLY A 13 8.59 -2.23 2.79
CA GLY A 13 7.57 -1.78 3.73
C GLY A 13 6.15 -2.14 3.26
N ALA A 14 5.89 -2.06 1.95
CA ALA A 14 4.61 -2.43 1.37
C ALA A 14 4.30 -3.92 1.54
N GLU A 15 5.30 -4.79 1.32
CA GLU A 15 5.11 -6.23 1.52
C GLU A 15 4.97 -6.58 3.01
N LYS A 16 5.74 -5.94 3.91
CA LYS A 16 5.54 -6.09 5.36
C LYS A 16 4.13 -5.68 5.79
N LEU A 17 3.60 -4.58 5.25
CA LEU A 17 2.22 -4.15 5.50
C LEU A 17 1.21 -5.19 5.00
N ARG A 18 1.39 -5.72 3.78
CA ARG A 18 0.53 -6.80 3.24
C ARG A 18 0.47 -8.01 4.18
N GLN A 19 1.60 -8.42 4.76
CA GLN A 19 1.62 -9.54 5.70
C GLN A 19 0.82 -9.24 6.98
N ARG A 20 0.95 -8.03 7.55
CA ARG A 20 0.18 -7.61 8.73
C ARG A 20 -1.32 -7.55 8.45
N LEU A 21 -1.72 -7.10 7.26
CA LEU A 21 -3.14 -7.01 6.88
C LEU A 21 -3.84 -8.37 6.77
N LYS A 22 -3.09 -9.49 6.75
CA LYS A 22 -3.67 -10.84 6.85
C LYS A 22 -4.33 -11.08 8.22
N GLU A 23 -3.86 -10.44 9.28
CA GLU A 23 -4.41 -10.60 10.64
C GLU A 23 -5.88 -10.16 10.70
N ILE A 24 -6.24 -9.15 9.92
CA ILE A 24 -7.62 -8.66 9.79
C ILE A 24 -8.36 -9.28 8.59
N LYS A 25 -7.80 -10.35 7.98
CA LYS A 25 -8.34 -11.03 6.81
C LYS A 25 -8.65 -10.09 5.64
N ALA A 26 -7.86 -9.02 5.47
CA ALA A 26 -8.04 -8.11 4.34
C ALA A 26 -7.51 -8.75 3.06
N GLU A 27 -8.23 -8.53 1.96
CA GLU A 27 -7.77 -8.92 0.62
C GLU A 27 -6.85 -7.83 0.08
N VAL A 28 -5.61 -8.19 -0.27
CA VAL A 28 -4.64 -7.29 -0.92
C VAL A 28 -4.30 -7.84 -2.31
N PRO A 29 -5.00 -7.37 -3.37
CA PRO A 29 -4.84 -7.92 -4.71
C PRO A 29 -3.46 -7.61 -5.31
N PHE A 30 -2.96 -6.40 -5.09
CA PHE A 30 -1.67 -5.96 -5.60
C PHE A 30 -1.04 -4.85 -4.77
N ILE A 31 0.26 -4.67 -4.97
CA ILE A 31 1.07 -3.57 -4.50
C ILE A 31 1.56 -2.82 -5.75
N SER A 32 1.60 -1.50 -5.71
CA SER A 32 2.05 -0.67 -6.83
C SER A 32 2.95 0.48 -6.36
N LEU A 33 3.86 0.91 -7.24
CA LEU A 33 4.52 2.20 -7.09
C LEU A 33 3.46 3.30 -7.28
N ALA A 34 3.40 4.25 -6.36
CA ALA A 34 2.49 5.38 -6.48
C ALA A 34 2.89 6.28 -7.67
N SER A 35 1.92 7.02 -8.21
CA SER A 35 2.19 7.92 -9.33
C SER A 35 3.29 8.94 -8.96
N PRO A 36 4.09 9.43 -9.93
CA PRO A 36 5.14 10.41 -9.67
C PRO A 36 4.64 11.64 -8.91
N VAL A 37 3.44 12.14 -9.24
CA VAL A 37 2.81 13.26 -8.53
C VAL A 37 2.64 12.89 -7.06
N VAL A 38 1.99 11.78 -6.74
CA VAL A 38 1.79 11.38 -5.34
C VAL A 38 3.13 11.20 -4.61
N CYS A 39 4.10 10.53 -5.22
CA CYS A 39 5.44 10.36 -4.65
C CYS A 39 6.12 11.71 -4.35
N SER A 40 5.99 12.70 -5.25
CA SER A 40 6.55 14.05 -5.03
C SER A 40 5.93 14.78 -3.83
N HIS A 41 4.66 14.51 -3.53
CA HIS A 41 3.96 15.16 -2.42
C HIS A 41 4.09 14.41 -1.10
N THR A 42 4.18 13.09 -1.13
CA THR A 42 4.28 12.27 0.10
C THR A 42 5.72 12.05 0.55
N GLY A 43 6.65 12.07 -0.40
CA GLY A 43 8.08 11.80 -0.19
C GLY A 43 8.44 10.31 -0.24
N PRO A 44 9.74 9.99 -0.36
CA PRO A 44 10.24 8.61 -0.32
C PRO A 44 9.96 7.93 1.02
N GLY A 45 9.77 6.62 1.02
CA GLY A 45 9.48 5.82 2.21
C GLY A 45 7.98 5.68 2.53
N THR A 46 7.11 6.52 1.95
CA THR A 46 5.67 6.49 2.24
C THR A 46 5.01 5.19 1.79
N LEU A 47 4.06 4.72 2.62
CA LEU A 47 3.08 3.68 2.27
C LEU A 47 1.69 4.30 2.19
N LEU A 48 0.93 3.89 1.18
CA LEU A 48 -0.45 4.31 0.95
C LEU A 48 -1.34 3.08 0.98
N ALA A 49 -2.46 3.17 1.69
CA ALA A 49 -3.46 2.10 1.75
C ALA A 49 -4.83 2.69 1.43
N GLY A 50 -5.34 2.37 0.24
CA GLY A 50 -6.73 2.65 -0.14
C GLY A 50 -7.58 1.42 0.16
N TRP A 51 -8.75 1.60 0.77
CA TRP A 51 -9.64 0.48 1.10
C TRP A 51 -11.08 0.76 0.70
N MET A 52 -11.83 -0.32 0.47
CA MET A 52 -13.27 -0.27 0.28
C MET A 52 -13.97 -1.43 1.00
N PRO A 53 -15.20 -1.20 1.52
CA PRO A 53 -16.06 -2.31 1.91
C PRO A 53 -16.36 -3.18 0.68
N ILE A 54 -16.60 -4.47 0.93
CA ILE A 54 -16.93 -5.44 -0.11
C ILE A 54 -18.44 -5.53 -0.19
#